data_AF-A0A9E0F141-F1
#
_entry.id   AF-A0A9E0F141-F1
#
_cell.length_a   1.000
_cell.length_b   1.000
_cell.length_c   1.000
_cell.angle_alpha   90.00
_cell.angle_beta   90.00
_cell.angle_gamma   90.00
#
_symmetry.space_group_name_H-M   'P 1'
#
loop_
_entity.id
_entity.type
_entity.pdbx_description
1 polymer ?
#
loop_
_entity_poly.entity_id
_entity_poly.type
_entity_poly.pdbx_seq_one_letter_code
_entity_poly.pdbx_strand_id
1 'polypeptide(L)'
;MCPNQKGFQLVLKAIPNDSRCPEGATCIWAGEVSAVVMVYKDSKLVDEKTLVFSVRNEENNRRWFASYLLEKQKKVKSIDVFPHPNKDREIDFKDYYLKIGFSK
;
A
#
# COMPACT_ATOMS: atom_id res chain seq x y z
N MET A 1 11.72 -6.26 18.01
CA MET A 1 11.47 -4.81 18.10
C MET A 1 12.80 -4.09 17.91
N CYS A 2 12.98 -3.37 16.80
CA CYS A 2 14.25 -2.68 16.49
C CYS A 2 14.26 -1.29 17.17
N PRO A 3 15.13 -1.03 18.16
CA PRO A 3 14.97 0.09 19.09
C PRO A 3 15.65 1.40 18.66
N ASN A 4 15.69 1.77 17.37
CA ASN A 4 16.30 3.05 16.98
C ASN A 4 15.92 3.62 15.60
N GLN A 5 14.66 3.52 15.18
CA GLN A 5 14.23 4.16 13.93
C GLN A 5 13.72 5.59 14.18
N LYS A 6 14.64 6.56 14.12
CA LYS A 6 14.26 7.96 13.90
C LYS A 6 13.66 8.08 12.50
N GLY A 7 12.35 8.24 12.39
CA GLY A 7 11.64 8.32 11.11
C GLY A 7 10.15 8.04 11.22
N PHE A 8 9.46 8.09 10.07
CA PHE A 8 8.08 7.62 9.97
C PHE A 8 8.05 6.10 9.76
N GLN A 9 7.09 5.44 10.41
CA GLN A 9 6.78 4.02 10.23
C GLN A 9 5.40 3.93 9.60
N LEU A 10 5.31 3.26 8.44
CA LEU A 10 4.04 3.03 7.76
C LEU A 10 3.60 1.59 8.01
N VAL A 11 2.37 1.41 8.47
CA VAL A 11 1.80 0.10 8.85
C VAL A 11 0.49 -0.10 8.09
N LEU A 12 0.37 -1.22 7.40
CA LEU A 12 -0.88 -1.63 6.78
C LEU A 12 -1.85 -2.14 7.86
N LYS A 13 -2.98 -1.47 8.03
CA LYS A 13 -3.98 -1.76 9.06
C LYS A 13 -5.09 -2.69 8.57
N ALA A 14 -5.59 -2.46 7.36
CA ALA A 14 -6.73 -3.17 6.82
C ALA A 14 -6.79 -3.06 5.29
N ILE A 15 -7.44 -4.03 4.65
CA ILE A 15 -7.87 -4.00 3.25
C ILE A 15 -9.40 -4.03 3.23
N PRO A 16 -10.08 -2.87 3.32
CA PRO A 16 -11.55 -2.82 3.37
C PRO A 16 -12.23 -3.32 2.09
N ASN A 17 -11.59 -3.17 0.94
CA ASN A 17 -12.13 -3.67 -0.32
C ASN A 17 -11.00 -4.07 -1.26
N ASP A 18 -11.10 -5.24 -1.86
CA ASP A 18 -10.19 -5.72 -2.90
C ASP A 18 -11.00 -6.26 -4.08
N SER A 19 -11.32 -5.37 -5.01
CA SER A 19 -12.10 -5.69 -6.22
C SER A 19 -11.19 -5.88 -7.44
N ARG A 20 -9.88 -6.07 -7.23
CA ARG A 20 -8.94 -6.27 -8.33
C ARG A 20 -9.27 -7.55 -9.08
N CYS A 21 -9.15 -7.50 -10.40
CA CYS A 21 -9.45 -8.65 -11.26
C CYS A 21 -8.59 -9.87 -10.87
N PRO A 22 -9.16 -10.98 -10.37
CA PRO A 22 -8.36 -12.10 -9.87
C PRO A 22 -7.52 -12.76 -10.96
N GLU A 23 -6.39 -13.33 -10.58
CA GLU A 23 -5.61 -14.19 -11.47
C GLU A 23 -6.46 -15.39 -11.92
N GLY A 24 -6.42 -15.72 -13.21
CA GLY A 24 -7.30 -16.73 -13.84
C GLY A 24 -8.71 -16.22 -14.16
N ALA A 25 -8.99 -14.92 -13.98
CA ALA A 25 -10.24 -14.28 -14.40
C ALA A 25 -10.13 -13.56 -15.75
N THR A 26 -11.20 -13.63 -16.54
CA THR A 26 -11.42 -12.70 -17.64
C THR A 26 -12.28 -11.55 -17.11
N CYS A 27 -11.67 -10.39 -16.89
CA CYS A 27 -12.40 -9.20 -16.44
C CYS A 27 -12.53 -8.16 -17.55
N ILE A 28 -13.68 -7.50 -17.59
CA ILE A 28 -13.91 -6.34 -18.47
C ILE A 28 -13.24 -5.07 -17.88
N TRP A 29 -13.11 -5.02 -16.54
CA TRP A 29 -12.51 -3.90 -15.81
C TRP A 29 -11.39 -4.42 -14.89
N ALA A 30 -10.31 -3.66 -14.74
CA ALA A 30 -9.15 -4.06 -13.91
C ALA A 30 -9.45 -4.08 -12.39
N GLY A 31 -10.47 -3.32 -11.95
CA GLY A 31 -10.83 -3.18 -10.55
C GLY A 31 -9.91 -2.25 -9.77
N GLU A 32 -10.12 -2.18 -8.46
CA GLU A 32 -9.32 -1.39 -7.52
C GLU A 32 -9.26 -2.05 -6.14
N VAL A 33 -8.26 -1.66 -5.35
CA VAL A 33 -8.13 -2.11 -3.96
C VAL A 33 -7.98 -0.90 -3.06
N SER A 34 -8.65 -0.93 -1.91
CA SER A 34 -8.56 0.08 -0.87
C SER A 34 -7.77 -0.47 0.30
N ALA A 35 -6.79 0.28 0.79
CA ALA A 35 -5.98 -0.08 1.95
C ALA A 35 -5.96 1.05 2.97
N VAL A 36 -6.05 0.70 4.25
CA VAL A 36 -5.88 1.64 5.36
C VAL A 36 -4.43 1.57 5.84
N VAL A 37 -3.72 2.69 5.74
CA VAL A 37 -2.32 2.82 6.15
C VAL A 37 -2.24 3.78 7.32
N MET A 38 -1.62 3.31 8.40
CA MET A 38 -1.29 4.11 9.58
C MET A 38 0.15 4.59 9.48
N VAL A 39 0.38 5.85 9.81
CA VAL A 39 1.70 6.45 9.90
C VAL A 39 2.00 6.75 11.35
N TYR A 40 3.10 6.21 11.84
CA TYR A 40 3.62 6.47 13.18
C TYR A 40 4.91 7.28 13.08
N LYS A 41 5.10 8.20 14.03
CA LYS A 41 6.37 8.89 14.25
C LYS A 41 6.71 8.79 15.73
N ASP A 42 7.90 8.28 16.05
CA ASP A 42 8.34 8.09 17.43
C ASP A 42 7.31 7.31 18.29
N SER A 43 6.73 6.25 17.70
CA SER A 43 5.66 5.40 18.26
C SER A 43 4.30 6.08 18.49
N LYS A 44 4.10 7.32 18.03
CA LYS A 44 2.79 7.99 18.06
C LYS A 44 2.14 7.96 16.68
N LEU A 45 0.86 7.60 16.63
CA LEU A 45 0.07 7.69 15.39
C LEU A 45 -0.05 9.16 15.00
N VAL A 46 0.38 9.51 13.79
CA VAL A 46 0.37 10.88 13.25
C VAL A 46 -0.52 11.04 12.03
N ASP A 47 -0.80 9.97 11.29
CA ASP A 47 -1.77 9.97 10.20
C ASP A 47 -2.41 8.59 10.07
N GLU A 48 -3.67 8.56 9.64
CA GLU A 48 -4.37 7.34 9.23
C GLU A 48 -5.12 7.66 7.95
N LYS A 49 -4.77 6.97 6.87
CA LYS A 49 -5.30 7.26 5.54
C LYS A 49 -5.84 6.01 4.89
N THR A 50 -7.05 6.10 4.34
CA THR A 50 -7.55 5.11 3.38
C THR A 50 -7.09 5.52 1.99
N LEU A 51 -6.28 4.68 1.36
CA LEU A 51 -5.75 4.87 0.01
C LEU A 51 -6.43 3.90 -0.95
N VAL A 52 -6.83 4.39 -2.10
CA VAL A 52 -7.40 3.58 -3.18
C VAL A 52 -6.33 3.39 -4.25
N PHE A 53 -5.92 2.15 -4.49
CA PHE A 53 -4.94 1.78 -5.51
C PHE A 53 -5.66 1.44 -6.80
N SER A 54 -5.59 2.38 -7.73
CA SER A 54 -6.06 2.28 -9.10
C SER A 54 -5.23 3.21 -9.98
N VAL A 55 -5.27 3.02 -11.30
CA VAL A 55 -4.52 3.85 -12.27
C VAL A 55 -4.79 5.34 -12.08
N ARG A 56 -6.02 5.70 -11.67
CA ARG A 56 -6.44 7.10 -11.46
C ARG A 56 -5.82 7.73 -10.22
N ASN A 57 -5.55 6.93 -9.19
CA ASN A 57 -5.08 7.41 -7.89
C ASN A 57 -3.59 7.18 -7.67
N GLU A 58 -2.89 6.55 -8.62
CA GLU A 58 -1.47 6.20 -8.51
C GLU A 58 -0.59 7.41 -8.18
N GLU A 59 -0.76 8.53 -8.90
CA GLU A 59 0.05 9.73 -8.66
C GLU A 59 -0.18 10.33 -7.27
N ASN A 60 -1.45 10.39 -6.83
CA ASN A 60 -1.81 10.90 -5.51
C ASN A 60 -1.25 10.02 -4.39
N ASN A 61 -1.36 8.71 -4.54
CA ASN A 61 -0.80 7.75 -3.59
C ASN A 61 0.74 7.91 -3.54
N ARG A 62 1.41 7.99 -4.70
CA ARG A 62 2.87 8.21 -4.77
C ARG A 62 3.29 9.47 -4.02
N ARG A 63 2.59 10.58 -4.20
CA ARG A 63 2.87 11.84 -3.49
C ARG A 63 2.68 11.71 -1.99
N TRP A 64 1.59 11.04 -1.56
CA TRP A 64 1.33 10.82 -0.13
C TRP A 64 2.44 9.99 0.52
N PHE A 65 2.82 8.85 -0.06
CA PHE A 65 3.93 8.03 0.46
C PHE A 65 5.25 8.81 0.47
N ALA A 66 5.57 9.55 -0.59
CA ALA A 66 6.80 10.34 -0.68
C ALA A 66 6.93 11.40 0.43
N SER A 67 5.82 11.87 1.01
CA SER A 67 5.84 12.84 2.10
C SER A 67 6.37 12.27 3.44
N TYR A 68 6.29 10.95 3.62
CA TYR A 68 6.75 10.25 4.83
C TYR A 68 8.08 9.53 4.63
N LEU A 69 8.57 9.43 3.40
CA LEU A 69 9.81 8.74 3.05
C LEU A 69 11.03 9.66 3.17
N LEU A 70 12.19 9.06 3.44
CA LEU A 70 13.47 9.78 3.49
C LEU A 70 13.82 10.37 2.12
N GLU A 71 14.63 11.44 2.08
CA GLU A 71 14.99 12.15 0.84
C GLU A 71 15.53 11.24 -0.25
N LYS A 72 16.35 10.24 0.12
CA LYS A 72 16.93 9.24 -0.79
C LYS A 72 15.89 8.29 -1.40
N GLN A 73 14.68 8.25 -0.85
CA GLN A 73 13.57 7.36 -1.23
C GLN A 73 12.34 8.14 -1.74
N LYS A 74 12.42 9.48 -1.86
CA LYS A 74 11.30 10.31 -2.34
C LYS A 74 10.88 9.99 -3.77
N LYS A 75 11.76 9.40 -4.59
CA LYS A 75 11.42 8.93 -5.94
C LYS A 75 10.75 7.56 -5.88
N VAL A 76 9.50 7.53 -5.41
CA VAL A 76 8.65 6.34 -5.51
C VAL A 76 8.32 6.10 -6.99
N LYS A 77 8.62 4.92 -7.52
CA LYS A 77 8.33 4.50 -8.90
C LYS A 77 6.98 3.80 -9.00
N SER A 78 6.69 2.88 -8.08
CA SER A 78 5.44 2.12 -8.03
C SER A 78 5.02 1.85 -6.60
N ILE A 79 3.72 1.69 -6.39
CA ILE A 79 3.16 1.23 -5.12
C ILE A 79 2.03 0.26 -5.45
N ASP A 80 2.19 -0.97 -4.99
CA ASP A 80 1.28 -2.06 -5.29
C ASP A 80 0.87 -2.78 -4.01
N VAL A 81 -0.37 -3.24 -3.95
CA VAL A 81 -0.85 -4.12 -2.88
C VAL A 81 -0.58 -5.56 -3.30
N PHE A 82 0.02 -6.37 -2.44
CA PHE A 82 0.21 -7.80 -2.67
C PHE A 82 -0.33 -8.59 -1.47
N PRO A 83 -0.75 -9.85 -1.65
CA PRO A 83 -0.86 -10.56 -2.93
C PRO A 83 -2.03 -10.05 -3.78
N HIS A 84 -2.04 -10.45 -5.05
CA HIS A 84 -3.16 -10.17 -5.95
C HIS A 84 -4.24 -11.24 -5.76
N PRO A 85 -5.54 -10.92 -5.86
CA PRO A 85 -6.61 -11.90 -5.69
C PRO A 85 -6.43 -13.08 -6.64
N ASN A 86 -6.73 -14.28 -6.14
CA ASN A 86 -6.71 -15.51 -6.93
C ASN A 86 -8.09 -16.18 -6.80
N LYS A 87 -8.64 -16.70 -7.91
CA LYS A 87 -9.97 -17.33 -7.88
C LYS A 87 -10.05 -18.58 -7.00
N ASP A 88 -8.94 -19.31 -6.92
CA ASP A 88 -8.91 -20.64 -6.31
C ASP A 88 -8.48 -20.59 -4.84
N ARG A 89 -8.13 -19.40 -4.32
CA ARG A 89 -7.59 -19.24 -2.97
C ARG A 89 -8.08 -17.96 -2.30
N GLU A 90 -8.63 -18.12 -1.10
CA GLU A 90 -8.88 -17.03 -0.17
C GLU A 90 -7.56 -16.54 0.44
N ILE A 91 -7.40 -15.22 0.53
CA ILE A 91 -6.19 -14.57 1.05
C ILE A 91 -6.48 -14.06 2.47
N ASP A 92 -5.69 -14.47 3.45
CA ASP A 92 -5.78 -13.93 4.80
C ASP A 92 -5.21 -12.51 4.83
N PHE A 93 -5.83 -11.61 5.61
CA PHE A 93 -5.35 -10.23 5.75
C PHE A 93 -3.85 -10.16 6.14
N LYS A 94 -3.36 -11.10 6.95
CA LYS A 94 -1.96 -11.15 7.41
C LYS A 94 -0.95 -11.37 6.28
N ASP A 95 -1.40 -11.94 5.16
CA ASP A 95 -0.57 -12.15 3.98
C ASP A 95 -0.43 -10.88 3.15
N TYR A 96 -1.28 -9.87 3.39
CA TYR A 96 -1.22 -8.61 2.66
C TYR A 96 -0.04 -7.74 3.08
N TYR A 97 0.63 -7.17 2.09
CA TYR A 97 1.67 -6.17 2.27
C TYR A 97 1.69 -5.18 1.10
N LEU A 98 2.25 -4.00 1.37
CA LEU A 98 2.50 -3.00 0.34
C LEU A 98 3.89 -3.17 -0.22
N LYS A 99 3.98 -3.27 -1.55
CA LYS A 99 5.24 -3.31 -2.29
C LYS A 99 5.52 -1.92 -2.87
N ILE A 100 6.58 -1.28 -2.40
CA ILE A 100 6.99 0.04 -2.86
C ILE A 100 8.27 -0.10 -3.68
N GLY A 101 8.20 0.27 -4.96
CA GLY A 101 9.36 0.35 -5.85
C GLY A 101 9.96 1.75 -5.83
N PHE A 102 11.28 1.87 -5.65
CA PHE A 102 11.99 3.15 -5.70
C PHE A 102 12.80 3.26 -6.99
N SER A 103 12.86 4.47 -7.56
CA SER A 103 13.80 4.79 -8.64
C SER A 103 15.15 5.21 -8.07
N LYS A 104 16.22 4.84 -8.78
CA LYS A 104 17.60 5.22 -8.46
C LYS A 104 17.88 6.71 -8.74
#